data_AF-A0A059XCG0-F1
#
_entry.id   AF-A0A059XCG0-F1
#
_cell.length_a   1.000
_cell.length_b   1.000
_cell.length_c   1.000
_cell.angle_alpha   90.00
_cell.angle_beta   90.00
_cell.angle_gamma   90.00
#
_symmetry.space_group_name_H-M   'P 1'
#
loop_
_entity.id
_entity.type
_entity.pdbx_description
1 polymer ?
#
loop_
_entity_poly.entity_id
_entity_poly.type
_entity_poly.pdbx_seq_one_letter_code
_entity_poly.pdbx_strand_id
1 'polypeptide(L)'
;QQALELARKIGRYGGCFVGQVHTSSLGRRIEREFVHALKDEAWFGSLKDFGDWWVGRNLVTADVQHENGKRIVILNIPRRMEGLAVMLPIRSTPVSVENGGRYFNDGKLIIFEIAEGTIRITLDN
;
A
#
# COMPACT_ATOMS: atom_id res chain seq x y z
N GLN A 1 -1.73 -7.58 -26.09
CA GLN A 1 -0.95 -6.32 -26.01
C GLN A 1 -1.80 -5.14 -25.53
N GLN A 2 -2.95 -4.83 -26.15
CA GLN A 2 -3.79 -3.68 -25.75
C GLN A 2 -4.18 -3.65 -24.26
N ALA A 3 -4.54 -4.79 -23.64
CA ALA A 3 -4.89 -4.84 -22.22
C ALA A 3 -3.72 -4.49 -21.29
N LEU A 4 -2.49 -4.94 -21.59
CA LEU A 4 -1.30 -4.63 -20.79
C LEU A 4 -0.95 -3.14 -20.89
N GLU A 5 -1.03 -2.57 -22.08
CA GLU A 5 -0.81 -1.14 -22.28
C GLU A 5 -1.84 -0.31 -21.52
N LEU A 6 -3.11 -0.69 -21.59
CA LEU A 6 -4.17 -0.02 -20.83
C LEU A 6 -3.93 -0.11 -19.32
N ALA A 7 -3.59 -1.30 -18.80
CA ALA A 7 -3.29 -1.50 -17.40
C ALA A 7 -2.12 -0.61 -16.94
N ARG A 8 -1.03 -0.53 -17.71
CA ARG A 8 0.08 0.37 -17.42
C ARG A 8 -0.32 1.85 -17.49
N LYS A 9 -1.19 2.24 -18.42
CA LYS A 9 -1.73 3.61 -18.48
C LYS A 9 -2.52 3.96 -17.22
N ILE A 10 -3.36 3.04 -16.73
CA ILE A 10 -4.14 3.20 -15.50
C ILE A 10 -3.22 3.25 -14.28
N GLY A 11 -2.21 2.37 -14.22
CA GLY A 11 -1.26 2.29 -13.11
C GLY A 11 -0.48 3.59 -12.88
N ARG A 12 -0.17 4.37 -13.93
CA ARG A 12 0.46 5.70 -13.79
C ARG A 12 -0.34 6.70 -12.97
N TYR A 13 -1.65 6.51 -12.86
CA TYR A 13 -2.54 7.34 -12.06
C TYR A 13 -2.92 6.69 -10.71
N GLY A 14 -2.31 5.54 -10.37
CA GLY A 14 -2.69 4.75 -9.20
C GLY A 14 -4.11 4.16 -9.29
N GLY A 15 -4.62 3.96 -10.50
CA GLY A 15 -5.99 3.50 -10.73
C GLY A 15 -6.16 1.98 -10.58
N CYS A 16 -7.43 1.55 -10.58
CA CYS A 16 -7.81 0.13 -10.52
C CYS A 16 -8.17 -0.39 -11.93
N PHE A 17 -7.70 -1.58 -12.28
CA PHE A 17 -8.08 -2.30 -13.49
C PHE A 17 -8.93 -3.52 -13.11
N VAL A 18 -10.19 -3.54 -13.53
CA VAL A 18 -11.09 -4.68 -13.31
C VAL A 18 -11.11 -5.56 -14.56
N GLY A 19 -10.42 -6.69 -14.48
CA GLY A 19 -10.42 -7.69 -15.55
C GLY A 19 -11.55 -8.69 -15.40
N GLN A 20 -12.27 -8.98 -16.48
CA GLN A 20 -13.20 -10.11 -16.56
C GLN A 20 -12.62 -11.19 -17.46
N VAL A 21 -12.58 -12.41 -16.96
CA VAL A 21 -12.06 -13.57 -17.68
C VAL A 21 -13.09 -14.69 -17.62
N HIS A 22 -13.41 -15.30 -18.77
CA HIS A 22 -14.27 -16.48 -18.80
C HIS A 22 -13.56 -17.70 -18.23
N THR A 23 -14.30 -18.60 -17.58
CA THR A 23 -13.78 -19.81 -16.90
C THR A 23 -13.32 -20.92 -17.87
N SER A 24 -12.94 -20.56 -19.09
CA SER A 24 -12.36 -21.46 -20.10
C SER A 24 -10.87 -21.72 -19.84
N SER A 25 -10.31 -22.75 -20.47
CA SER A 25 -8.87 -23.03 -20.44
C SER A 25 -8.05 -21.87 -21.01
N LEU A 26 -8.54 -21.26 -22.10
CA LEU A 26 -7.94 -20.07 -22.70
C LEU A 26 -8.00 -18.88 -21.75
N GLY A 27 -9.14 -18.63 -21.11
CA GLY A 27 -9.30 -17.54 -20.15
C GLY A 27 -8.31 -17.66 -18.99
N ARG A 28 -8.23 -18.84 -18.35
CA ARG A 28 -7.24 -19.08 -17.27
C ARG A 28 -5.80 -18.91 -17.72
N ARG A 29 -5.48 -19.19 -18.99
CA ARG A 29 -4.13 -18.92 -19.53
C ARG A 29 -3.88 -17.41 -19.63
N ILE A 30 -4.83 -16.67 -20.20
CA ILE A 30 -4.73 -15.20 -20.35
C ILE A 30 -4.57 -14.53 -18.98
N GLU A 31 -5.36 -14.93 -17.98
CA GLU A 31 -5.25 -14.43 -16.61
C GLU A 31 -3.84 -14.61 -16.04
N ARG A 32 -3.29 -15.83 -16.12
CA ARG A 32 -1.94 -16.12 -15.62
C ARG A 32 -0.86 -15.33 -16.34
N GLU A 33 -0.94 -15.24 -17.66
CA GLU A 33 0.01 -14.45 -18.47
C GLU A 33 -0.06 -12.96 -18.12
N PHE A 34 -1.28 -12.44 -17.90
CA PHE A 34 -1.49 -11.04 -17.50
C PHE A 34 -0.92 -10.75 -16.10
N VAL A 35 -1.21 -11.61 -15.12
CA VAL A 35 -0.64 -11.49 -13.77
C VAL A 35 0.89 -11.58 -13.82
N HIS A 36 1.44 -12.56 -14.55
CA HIS A 36 2.88 -12.73 -14.66
C HIS A 36 3.58 -11.50 -15.26
N ALA A 37 2.95 -10.85 -16.24
CA ALA A 37 3.51 -9.67 -16.90
C ALA A 37 3.49 -8.39 -16.05
N LEU A 38 2.72 -8.35 -14.95
CA LEU A 38 2.45 -7.13 -14.17
C LEU A 38 2.66 -7.30 -12.66
N LYS A 39 2.93 -8.51 -12.16
CA LYS A 39 3.07 -8.82 -10.72
C LYS A 39 4.08 -7.95 -9.97
N ASP A 40 5.09 -7.43 -10.66
CA ASP A 40 6.14 -6.59 -10.06
C ASP A 40 5.77 -5.09 -10.11
N GLU A 41 4.71 -4.72 -10.84
CA GLU A 41 4.25 -3.34 -11.04
C GLU A 41 2.87 -3.06 -10.39
N ALA A 42 2.14 -4.10 -9.99
CA ALA A 42 0.75 -4.00 -9.54
C ALA A 42 0.41 -4.97 -8.40
N TRP A 43 -0.54 -4.56 -7.57
CA TRP A 43 -1.19 -5.45 -6.61
C TRP A 43 -2.36 -6.17 -7.27
N PHE A 44 -2.51 -7.47 -6.96
CA PHE A 44 -3.58 -8.33 -7.46
C PHE A 44 -4.40 -8.86 -6.30
N GLY A 45 -5.72 -8.75 -6.41
CA GLY A 45 -6.66 -9.26 -5.41
C GLY A 45 -8.09 -9.24 -5.94
N SER A 46 -9.02 -9.66 -5.09
CA SER A 46 -10.45 -9.62 -5.38
C SER A 46 -11.03 -8.21 -5.17
N LEU A 47 -12.25 -7.99 -5.68
CA LEU A 47 -13.02 -6.77 -5.34
C LEU A 47 -13.26 -6.63 -3.83
N LYS A 48 -13.39 -7.76 -3.12
CA LYS A 48 -13.53 -7.76 -1.66
C LYS A 48 -12.25 -7.24 -1.00
N ASP A 49 -11.09 -7.74 -1.42
CA ASP A 49 -9.79 -7.31 -0.88
C ASP A 49 -9.57 -5.81 -1.12
N PHE A 50 -9.94 -5.30 -2.30
CA PHE A 50 -9.90 -3.86 -2.60
C PHE A 50 -10.85 -3.05 -1.68
N GLY A 51 -12.07 -3.56 -1.46
CA GLY A 51 -13.01 -2.94 -0.52
C GLY A 51 -12.51 -2.92 0.92
N ASP A 52 -11.94 -4.02 1.38
CA ASP A 52 -11.37 -4.14 2.73
C ASP A 52 -10.20 -3.17 2.93
N TRP A 53 -9.36 -3.00 1.90
CA TRP A 53 -8.29 -1.99 1.91
C TRP A 53 -8.85 -0.57 2.08
N TRP A 54 -9.92 -0.21 1.36
CA TRP A 54 -10.57 1.10 1.51
C TRP A 54 -11.16 1.31 2.90
N VAL A 55 -11.78 0.29 3.48
CA VAL A 55 -12.28 0.34 4.85
C VAL A 55 -11.13 0.54 5.83
N GLY A 56 -10.03 -0.21 5.67
CA GLY A 56 -8.82 -0.06 6.48
C GLY A 56 -8.25 1.35 6.40
N ARG A 57 -8.03 1.87 5.18
CA ARG A 57 -7.54 3.23 4.94
C ARG A 57 -8.41 4.29 5.64
N ASN A 58 -9.73 4.17 5.56
CA ASN A 58 -10.65 5.15 6.15
C ASN A 58 -10.72 5.09 7.68
N LEU A 59 -10.31 3.97 8.28
CA LEU A 59 -10.24 3.81 9.74
C LEU A 59 -8.95 4.36 10.34
N VAL A 60 -7.83 4.28 9.61
CA VAL A 60 -6.55 4.78 10.09
C VAL A 60 -6.53 6.30 9.99
N THR A 61 -6.25 6.99 11.09
CA THR A 61 -6.00 8.44 11.07
C THR A 61 -4.50 8.71 11.13
N ALA A 62 -4.08 9.81 10.52
CA ALA A 62 -2.70 10.27 10.54
C ALA A 62 -2.68 11.75 10.93
N ASP A 63 -1.86 12.08 11.92
CA ASP A 63 -1.59 13.44 12.39
C ASP A 63 -0.08 13.72 12.29
N VAL A 64 0.31 14.99 12.21
CA VAL A 64 1.71 15.39 12.20
C VAL A 64 1.94 16.46 13.26
N GLN A 65 2.76 16.11 14.24
CA GLN A 65 3.17 17.00 15.32
C GLN A 65 4.62 17.45 15.13
N HIS A 66 4.97 18.57 15.76
CA HIS A 66 6.34 19.05 15.81
C HIS A 66 6.82 19.02 17.26
N GLU A 67 7.84 18.20 17.55
CA GLU A 67 8.41 18.06 18.88
C GLU A 67 9.94 18.19 18.78
N ASN A 68 10.55 19.06 19.60
CA ASN A 68 12.00 19.26 19.67
C ASN A 68 12.67 19.52 18.30
N GLY A 69 11.98 20.24 17.42
CA GLY A 69 12.46 20.50 16.06
C GLY A 69 12.56 19.23 15.21
N LYS A 70 11.65 18.27 15.39
CA LYS A 70 11.43 17.13 14.50
C LYS A 70 9.95 17.00 14.16
N ARG A 71 9.65 16.42 13.01
CA ARG A 71 8.27 16.06 12.62
C ARG A 71 7.96 14.66 13.12
N ILE A 72 6.80 14.49 13.74
CA ILE A 72 6.34 13.19 14.26
C ILE A 72 5.00 12.88 13.62
N VAL A 73 4.97 11.82 12.81
CA VAL A 73 3.73 11.28 12.25
C VAL A 73 3.13 10.33 13.29
N ILE A 74 1.89 10.60 13.68
CA ILE A 74 1.13 9.79 14.63
C ILE A 74 0.02 9.11 13.85
N LEU A 75 0.08 7.78 13.80
CA LEU A 75 -0.97 6.95 13.21
C LEU A 75 -1.84 6.39 14.32
N ASN A 76 -3.16 6.45 14.18
CA ASN A 76 -4.09 5.74 15.06
C ASN A 76 -4.79 4.64 14.28
N ILE A 77 -4.64 3.41 14.76
CA ILE A 77 -5.15 2.18 14.16
C ILE A 77 -6.18 1.59 15.14
N PRO A 78 -7.48 1.91 14.99
CA PRO A 78 -8.49 1.66 16.03
C PRO A 78 -8.85 0.18 16.23
N ARG A 79 -8.36 -0.71 15.36
CA ARG A 79 -8.51 -2.16 15.45
C ARG A 79 -7.31 -2.82 14.81
N ARG A 80 -6.92 -4.00 15.28
CA ARG A 80 -5.90 -4.82 14.63
C ARG A 80 -6.06 -4.92 13.10
N MET A 81 -4.99 -4.61 12.37
CA MET A 81 -4.87 -4.72 10.92
C MET A 81 -3.62 -5.52 10.54
N GLU A 82 -3.70 -6.26 9.45
CA GLU A 82 -2.56 -7.01 8.90
C GLU A 82 -2.02 -6.32 7.65
N GLY A 83 -0.69 -6.25 7.53
CA GLY A 83 -0.02 -5.71 6.35
C GLY A 83 -0.24 -4.21 6.10
N LEU A 84 -0.40 -3.41 7.17
CA LEU A 84 -0.53 -1.95 7.03
C LEU A 84 0.74 -1.37 6.41
N ALA A 85 0.60 -0.79 5.21
CA ALA A 85 1.67 -0.15 4.48
C ALA A 85 1.55 1.38 4.59
N VAL A 86 2.63 2.02 5.04
CA VAL A 86 2.72 3.48 5.19
C VAL A 86 3.81 3.99 4.26
N MET A 87 3.41 4.80 3.29
CA MET A 87 4.35 5.46 2.38
C MET A 87 4.64 6.88 2.86
N LEU A 88 5.91 7.16 3.11
CA LEU A 88 6.38 8.47 3.54
C LEU A 88 6.58 9.40 2.33
N PRO A 89 6.43 10.72 2.52
CA PRO A 89 6.77 11.70 1.50
C PRO A 89 8.23 11.57 1.05
N ILE A 90 8.50 11.93 -0.22
CA ILE A 90 9.84 11.83 -0.84
C ILE A 90 10.92 12.53 0.01
N ARG A 91 10.58 13.68 0.62
CA ARG A 91 11.49 14.50 1.44
C ARG A 91 11.40 14.23 2.94
N SER A 92 11.03 13.00 3.32
CA SER A 92 10.93 12.59 4.72
C SER A 92 11.70 11.31 4.94
N THR A 93 12.66 11.32 5.86
CA THR A 93 13.45 10.15 6.23
C THR A 93 13.04 9.74 7.65
N PRO A 94 12.57 8.50 7.86
CA PRO A 94 12.26 8.04 9.21
C PRO A 94 13.57 7.89 10.00
N VAL A 95 13.64 8.58 11.13
CA VAL A 95 14.73 8.48 12.11
C VAL A 95 14.42 7.39 13.14
N SER A 96 13.14 7.23 13.50
CA SER A 96 12.66 6.15 14.35
C SER A 96 11.21 5.81 14.05
N VAL A 97 10.85 4.54 14.27
CA VAL A 97 9.47 4.05 14.21
C VAL A 97 9.22 3.24 15.46
N GLU A 98 8.27 3.70 16.27
CA GLU A 98 7.80 2.95 17.43
C GLU A 98 6.91 1.78 16.98
N ASN A 99 6.90 0.69 17.75
CA ASN A 99 6.13 -0.52 17.44
C ASN A 99 6.55 -1.27 16.16
N GLY A 100 7.76 -1.01 15.64
CA GLY A 100 8.42 -1.83 14.63
C GLY A 100 8.09 -1.47 13.19
N GLY A 101 7.95 -2.48 12.33
CA GLY A 101 7.77 -2.33 10.88
C GLY A 101 9.03 -2.59 10.08
N ARG A 102 8.85 -3.16 8.87
CA ARG A 102 9.93 -3.44 7.92
C ARG A 102 10.05 -2.31 6.92
N TYR A 103 11.27 -1.87 6.65
CA TYR A 103 11.57 -0.77 5.73
C TYR A 103 11.85 -1.29 4.33
N PHE A 104 11.31 -0.58 3.34
CA PHE A 104 11.52 -0.81 1.92
C PHE A 104 11.73 0.54 1.21
N ASN A 105 12.25 0.50 -0.01
CA ASN A 105 12.45 1.69 -0.86
C ASN A 105 13.21 2.81 -0.14
N ASP A 106 14.39 2.51 0.40
CA ASP A 106 15.23 3.49 1.13
C ASP A 106 14.50 4.14 2.31
N GLY A 107 13.72 3.33 3.04
CA GLY A 107 12.95 3.78 4.20
C GLY A 107 11.66 4.54 3.88
N LYS A 108 11.30 4.71 2.60
CA LYS A 108 10.08 5.44 2.20
C LYS A 108 8.81 4.62 2.33
N LEU A 109 8.93 3.30 2.43
CA LEU A 109 7.81 2.41 2.67
C LEU A 109 8.06 1.62 3.96
N ILE A 110 7.13 1.72 4.91
CA ILE A 110 7.14 0.96 6.15
C ILE A 110 5.95 0.01 6.12
N ILE A 111 6.21 -1.29 6.29
CA ILE A 111 5.18 -2.32 6.34
C ILE A 111 5.12 -2.90 7.75
N PHE A 112 3.95 -2.79 8.37
CA PHE A 112 3.63 -3.42 9.64
C PHE A 112 2.90 -4.73 9.38
N GLU A 113 3.51 -5.86 9.74
CA GLU A 113 2.86 -7.18 9.58
C GLU A 113 1.55 -7.24 10.37
N ILE A 114 1.56 -6.70 11.59
CA ILE A 114 0.39 -6.47 12.44
C ILE A 114 0.51 -5.05 13.00
N ALA A 115 -0.56 -4.26 12.87
CA ALA A 115 -0.65 -2.91 13.42
C ALA A 115 -1.92 -2.75 14.26
N GLU A 116 -1.81 -2.16 15.43
CA GLU A 116 -2.92 -1.82 16.32
C GLU A 116 -2.51 -0.67 17.26
N GLY A 117 -3.46 0.16 17.65
CA GLY A 117 -3.23 1.27 18.57
C GLY A 117 -2.51 2.43 17.89
N THR A 118 -1.62 3.10 18.63
CA THR A 118 -0.89 4.27 18.14
C THR A 118 0.51 3.88 17.67
N ILE A 119 0.90 4.34 16.49
CA ILE A 119 2.26 4.22 15.95
C ILE A 119 2.84 5.62 15.78
N ARG A 120 4.06 5.83 16.26
CA ARG A 120 4.79 7.10 16.15
C ARG A 120 5.99 6.91 15.22
N ILE A 121 6.06 7.74 14.18
CA ILE A 121 7.17 7.77 13.22
C ILE A 121 7.83 9.14 13.35
N THR A 122 9.07 9.17 13.84
CA THR A 122 9.86 10.40 13.89
C THR A 122 10.58 10.57 12.57
N LEU A 123 10.41 11.72 11.93
CA LEU A 123 11.07 12.09 10.69
C LEU A 123 12.20 13.09 10.96
N ASP A 124 13.14 13.15 10.03
CA ASP A 124 14.03 14.29 9.89
C ASP A 124 13.26 15.58 9.54
N ASN A 125 13.90 16.73 9.75
CA ASN A 125 13.37 18.03 9.33
C ASN A 125 13.39 18.17 7.82
#